data_AF-H2CYQ2-F1
#
_entry.id   AF-H2CYQ2-F1
#
_cell.length_a   1.000
_cell.length_b   1.000
_cell.length_c   1.000
_cell.angle_alpha   90.00
_cell.angle_beta   90.00
_cell.angle_gamma   90.00
#
_symmetry.space_group_name_H-M   'P 1'
#
loop_
_entity.id
_entity.type
_entity.pdbx_description
1 polymer ?
#
loop_
_entity_poly.entity_id
_entity_poly.type
_entity_poly.pdbx_seq_one_letter_code
_entity_poly.pdbx_strand_id
1 'polypeptide(L)'
;AMDVVKTFFIYVTFIFCCACVIALSVSLGTDYWIVAKPVVNREGLNLTSDGKFQGEVNFGLFNGKKKLDSGFGGRTADITIYCQISEN
;
A
#
# COMPACT_ATOMS: atom_id res chain seq x y z
N ALA A 1 -6.92 36.57 -34.09
CA ALA A 1 -7.63 35.52 -33.34
C ALA A 1 -6.56 34.68 -32.66
N MET A 2 -6.61 34.52 -31.33
CA MET A 2 -5.69 33.60 -30.65
C MET A 2 -5.91 32.20 -31.23
N ASP A 3 -4.84 31.52 -31.62
CA ASP A 3 -4.92 30.15 -32.15
C ASP A 3 -5.57 29.25 -31.10
N VAL A 4 -6.84 28.92 -31.32
CA VAL A 4 -7.68 28.11 -30.44
C VAL A 4 -7.00 26.77 -30.14
N VAL A 5 -6.28 26.23 -31.13
CA VAL A 5 -5.47 25.02 -31.03
C VAL A 5 -4.34 25.15 -30.00
N LYS A 6 -3.57 26.26 -30.04
CA LYS A 6 -2.47 26.50 -29.10
C LYS A 6 -2.98 26.62 -27.66
N THR A 7 -4.08 27.34 -27.47
CA THR A 7 -4.70 27.53 -26.15
C THR A 7 -5.25 26.21 -25.61
N PHE A 8 -5.84 25.37 -26.47
CA PHE A 8 -6.30 24.03 -26.10
C PHE A 8 -5.14 23.12 -25.63
N PHE A 9 -4.02 23.08 -26.36
CA PHE A 9 -2.84 22.30 -25.93
C PHE A 9 -2.29 22.72 -24.57
N ILE A 10 -2.30 24.03 -24.27
CA ILE A 10 -1.88 24.55 -22.97
C ILE A 10 -2.79 24.03 -21.84
N TYR A 11 -4.11 24.05 -22.03
CA TYR A 11 -5.02 23.52 -21.02
C TYR A 11 -4.87 22.01 -20.81
N VAL A 12 -4.72 21.25 -21.90
CA VAL A 12 -4.54 19.78 -21.80
C VAL A 12 -3.25 19.44 -21.05
N THR A 13 -2.14 20.05 -21.40
CA THR A 13 -0.86 19.82 -20.72
C THR A 13 -0.89 20.23 -19.25
N PHE A 14 -1.57 21.35 -18.93
CA PHE A 14 -1.77 21.77 -17.55
C PHE A 14 -2.57 20.74 -16.74
N ILE A 15 -3.71 20.29 -17.25
CA ILE A 15 -4.55 19.29 -16.59
C ILE A 15 -3.79 17.97 -16.42
N PHE A 16 -3.04 17.55 -17.45
CA PHE A 16 -2.22 16.34 -17.38
C PHE A 16 -1.16 16.44 -16.29
N CYS A 17 -0.48 17.59 -16.19
CA CYS A 17 0.51 17.82 -15.14
C CYS A 17 -0.12 17.78 -13.74
N CYS A 18 -1.28 18.43 -13.55
CA CYS A 18 -2.03 18.36 -12.30
C CYS A 18 -2.44 16.91 -11.96
N ALA A 19 -2.91 16.15 -12.94
CA ALA A 19 -3.25 14.74 -12.74
C ALA A 19 -2.03 13.91 -12.31
N CYS A 20 -0.85 14.14 -12.90
CA CYS A 20 0.39 13.50 -12.48
C CYS A 20 0.75 13.84 -11.02
N VAL A 21 0.65 15.11 -10.61
CA VAL A 21 0.94 15.53 -9.23
C VAL A 21 0.00 14.85 -8.23
N ILE A 22 -1.29 14.77 -8.56
CA ILE A 22 -2.27 14.07 -7.73
C ILE A 22 -1.92 12.58 -7.64
N ALA A 23 -1.65 11.93 -8.79
CA ALA A 23 -1.29 10.52 -8.82
C ALA A 23 -0.01 10.22 -8.01
N LEU A 24 1.00 11.08 -8.08
CA LEU A 24 2.22 10.97 -7.27
C LEU A 24 1.91 11.11 -5.78
N SER A 25 1.07 12.08 -5.41
CA SER A 25 0.66 12.30 -4.01
C SER A 25 -0.10 11.09 -3.44
N VAL A 26 -1.01 10.51 -4.23
CA VAL A 26 -1.74 9.29 -3.86
C VAL A 26 -0.79 8.09 -3.77
N SER A 27 0.14 7.98 -4.71
CA SER A 27 1.17 6.94 -4.70
C SER A 27 2.02 7.02 -3.41
N LEU A 28 2.42 8.22 -2.98
CA LEU A 28 3.16 8.41 -1.73
C LEU A 28 2.32 8.07 -0.48
N GLY A 29 1.02 8.36 -0.50
CA GLY A 29 0.12 8.17 0.65
C GLY A 29 -0.51 6.78 0.75
N THR A 30 -0.40 5.93 -0.27
CA THR A 30 -1.04 4.61 -0.24
C THR A 30 -0.27 3.63 0.65
N ASP A 31 -1.01 2.85 1.44
CA ASP A 31 -0.47 1.77 2.28
C ASP A 31 -0.38 0.42 1.54
N TYR A 32 -0.68 0.41 0.22
CA TYR A 32 -0.88 -0.80 -0.59
C TYR A 32 0.18 -0.97 -1.68
N TRP A 33 1.43 -0.59 -1.42
CA TRP A 33 2.54 -0.83 -2.36
C TRP A 33 2.85 -2.32 -2.46
N ILE A 34 2.87 -3.02 -1.32
CA ILE A 34 3.13 -4.46 -1.25
C ILE A 34 2.11 -5.08 -0.31
N VAL A 35 1.46 -6.16 -0.76
CA VAL A 35 0.55 -6.95 0.06
C VAL A 35 1.19 -8.31 0.32
N ALA A 36 1.56 -8.56 1.58
CA ALA A 36 2.08 -9.85 2.00
C ALA A 36 1.01 -10.64 2.74
N LYS A 37 0.91 -11.93 2.42
CA LYS A 37 0.07 -12.87 3.16
C LYS A 37 0.97 -13.66 4.10
N PRO A 38 0.95 -13.41 5.42
CA PRO A 38 1.72 -14.20 6.37
C PRO A 38 1.33 -15.68 6.30
N VAL A 39 2.34 -16.53 6.15
CA VAL A 39 2.20 -17.97 6.29
C VAL A 39 2.41 -18.32 7.75
N VAL A 40 1.47 -19.06 8.33
CA VAL A 40 1.57 -19.53 9.72
C VAL A 40 2.59 -20.65 9.75
N ASN A 41 3.67 -20.47 10.52
CA ASN A 41 4.57 -21.58 10.81
C ASN A 41 3.82 -22.55 11.75
N ARG A 42 3.49 -23.74 11.24
CA ARG A 42 2.66 -24.74 11.93
C ARG A 42 3.49 -25.64 12.86
N GLU A 43 4.81 -25.42 12.97
CA GLU A 43 5.67 -26.18 13.88
C GLU A 43 5.21 -26.01 15.34
N GLY A 44 4.66 -27.09 15.92
CA GLY A 44 4.21 -27.15 17.32
C GLY A 44 2.74 -26.79 17.57
N LEU A 45 1.97 -26.40 16.55
CA LEU A 45 0.54 -26.08 16.70
C LEU A 45 -0.32 -27.18 16.05
N ASN A 46 -1.10 -27.89 16.87
CA ASN A 46 -2.06 -28.92 16.44
C ASN A 46 -3.32 -28.26 15.84
N LEU A 47 -3.17 -27.57 14.71
CA LEU A 47 -4.23 -26.78 14.08
C LEU A 47 -5.09 -27.68 13.18
N THR A 48 -6.24 -28.09 13.68
CA THR A 48 -7.21 -28.93 12.97
C THR A 48 -8.04 -28.16 11.93
N SER A 49 -7.88 -26.84 11.81
CA SER A 49 -8.74 -25.99 10.99
C SER A 49 -7.93 -25.16 9.99
N ASP A 50 -7.88 -25.64 8.75
CA ASP A 50 -7.45 -24.85 7.59
C ASP A 50 -8.39 -23.63 7.46
N GLY A 51 -7.83 -22.43 7.62
CA GLY A 51 -8.55 -21.17 7.44
C GLY A 51 -8.85 -20.36 8.70
N LYS A 52 -8.56 -20.89 9.91
CA LYS A 52 -8.76 -20.12 11.17
C LYS A 52 -7.67 -19.07 11.41
N PHE A 53 -6.50 -19.27 10.81
CA PHE A 53 -5.35 -18.38 10.92
C PHE A 53 -5.09 -17.75 9.57
N GLN A 54 -5.52 -16.50 9.42
CA GLN A 54 -5.34 -15.73 8.19
C GLN A 54 -4.77 -14.37 8.55
N GLY A 55 -3.97 -13.82 7.67
CA GLY A 55 -3.49 -12.47 7.83
C GLY A 55 -3.19 -11.82 6.50
N GLU A 56 -3.07 -10.51 6.55
CA GLU A 56 -2.68 -9.66 5.45
C GLU A 56 -1.86 -8.51 6.01
N VAL A 57 -0.72 -8.25 5.41
CA VAL A 57 0.14 -7.13 5.77
C VAL A 57 0.31 -6.26 4.54
N ASN A 58 -0.25 -5.06 4.61
CA ASN A 58 -0.14 -4.04 3.59
C ASN A 58 1.04 -3.14 3.98
N PHE A 59 2.01 -3.01 3.09
CA PHE A 59 3.13 -2.10 3.24
C PHE A 59 2.94 -0.91 2.30
N GLY A 60 2.89 0.29 2.87
CA GLY A 60 3.06 1.54 2.16
C GLY A 60 4.51 1.97 2.12
N LEU A 61 4.75 3.21 1.67
CA LEU A 61 6.10 3.76 1.62
C LEU A 61 6.64 4.12 3.01
N PHE A 62 5.78 4.66 3.88
CA PHE A 62 6.15 5.13 5.22
C PHE A 62 5.41 4.41 6.34
N ASN A 63 4.18 4.01 6.08
CA ASN A 63 3.31 3.30 7.02
C ASN A 63 2.75 2.06 6.33
N GLY A 64 2.20 1.16 7.12
CA GLY A 64 1.48 0.00 6.63
C GLY A 64 0.44 -0.45 7.64
N LYS A 65 -0.33 -1.47 7.28
CA LYS A 65 -1.35 -2.05 8.13
C LYS A 65 -1.21 -3.56 8.15
N LYS A 66 -1.19 -4.15 9.33
CA LYS A 66 -1.30 -5.60 9.49
C LYS A 66 -2.68 -5.97 10.01
N LYS A 67 -3.31 -6.93 9.36
CA LYS A 67 -4.52 -7.60 9.82
C LYS A 67 -4.17 -9.05 10.09
N LEU A 68 -4.35 -9.49 11.33
CA LEU A 68 -4.03 -10.85 11.77
C LEU A 68 -5.24 -11.44 12.47
N ASP A 69 -5.71 -12.59 12.00
CA ASP A 69 -6.66 -13.43 12.69
C ASP A 69 -5.93 -14.62 13.29
N SER A 70 -5.88 -14.69 14.62
CA SER A 70 -5.31 -15.81 15.38
C SER A 70 -6.38 -16.81 15.84
N GLY A 71 -7.54 -16.82 15.18
CA GLY A 71 -8.67 -17.68 15.48
C GLY A 71 -9.55 -17.20 16.63
N PHE A 72 -9.42 -15.93 17.02
CA PHE A 72 -10.30 -15.20 17.95
C PHE A 72 -10.89 -13.95 17.29
N GLY A 73 -10.77 -13.82 15.96
CA GLY A 73 -11.22 -12.68 15.18
C GLY A 73 -10.06 -11.82 14.68
N GLY A 74 -10.29 -11.13 13.55
CA GLY A 74 -9.30 -10.30 12.90
C GLY A 74 -8.93 -9.06 13.72
N ARG A 75 -7.65 -8.90 14.03
CA ARG A 75 -7.06 -7.73 14.67
C ARG A 75 -6.27 -6.91 13.66
N THR A 76 -6.59 -5.64 13.54
CA THR A 76 -5.84 -4.69 12.72
C THR A 76 -4.90 -3.88 13.61
N ALA A 77 -3.66 -3.69 13.16
CA ALA A 77 -2.69 -2.80 13.80
C ALA A 77 -1.89 -2.06 12.74
N ASP A 78 -1.50 -0.83 13.06
CA ASP A 78 -0.64 -0.02 12.20
C ASP A 78 0.82 -0.41 12.39
N ILE A 79 1.59 -0.35 11.31
CA ILE A 79 3.04 -0.57 11.30
C ILE A 79 3.72 0.66 10.68
N THR A 80 4.83 1.07 11.28
CA THR A 80 5.68 2.14 10.73
C THR A 80 6.90 1.51 10.08
N ILE A 81 7.23 1.96 8.87
CA ILE A 81 8.31 1.41 8.07
C ILE A 81 9.50 2.36 8.15
N TYR A 82 10.66 1.82 8.50
CA TYR A 82 11.91 2.57 8.61
C TYR A 82 12.91 2.00 7.62
N CYS A 83 13.61 2.86 6.89
CA CYS A 83 14.74 2.44 6.07
C CYS A 83 15.92 2.14 6.98
N GLN A 84 16.35 0.88 7.05
CA GLN A 84 17.66 0.57 7.63
C GLN A 84 18.72 0.85 6.58
N ILE A 85 19.58 1.83 6.85
CA ILE A 85 20.81 2.04 6.10
C ILE A 85 21.71 0.86 6.46
N SER A 86 21.95 -0.03 5.51
CA SER A 86 22.94 -1.10 5.67
C SER A 86 24.33 -0.48 5.55
N GLU A 87 25.00 -0.26 6.68
CA GLU A 87 26.42 0.08 6.70
C GLU A 87 27.21 -1.19 6.35
N ASN A 88 28.02 -1.12 5.29
CA ASN A 88 28.87 -2.21 4.80
C ASN A 88 30.33 -1.79 4.88
#